data_AF-A0A2M7WEE3-F1
#
_entry.id   AF-A0A2M7WEE3-F1
#
_cell.length_a   1.000
_cell.length_b   1.000
_cell.length_c   1.000
_cell.angle_alpha   90.00
_cell.angle_beta   90.00
_cell.angle_gamma   90.00
#
_symmetry.space_group_name_H-M   'P 1'
#
loop_
_entity.id
_entity.type
_entity.pdbx_description
1 polymer ?
#
loop_
_entity_poly.entity_id
_entity_poly.type
_entity_poly.pdbx_seq_one_letter_code
_entity_poly.pdbx_strand_id
1 'polypeptide(L)'
;MKIDPILLIAGLAVALLPGCNGGDTTVANPSGGSGSTATTPVTYVGSVHLLRSDLDAVATLNWSLYDSQIDYGGYLGSGTLDGTLTVPGCTPATFSLAISSGDALNPDSLLTAFNGQATAPYTLSHNFTLKVDPTAVINLTCGGVATPYPASGLLFMVGTAACSTGGSGLVHHTDAARLTGTWSCLGRDLTATWDFTAQ
;
A
#
# COMPACT_ATOMS: atom_id res chain seq x y z
N MET A 1 -37.31 23.91 -36.90
CA MET A 1 -36.84 22.52 -37.00
C MET A 1 -35.55 22.42 -36.20
N LYS A 2 -35.60 21.70 -35.09
CA LYS A 2 -34.53 21.60 -34.08
C LYS A 2 -33.71 20.36 -34.39
N ILE A 3 -32.39 20.50 -34.48
CA ILE A 3 -31.43 19.38 -34.53
C ILE A 3 -30.60 19.52 -33.26
N ASP A 4 -30.60 18.48 -32.44
CA ASP A 4 -29.71 18.28 -31.29
C ASP A 4 -29.41 16.77 -31.16
N PRO A 5 -28.29 16.39 -30.52
CA PRO A 5 -27.46 15.27 -30.96
C PRO A 5 -27.68 13.93 -30.22
N ILE A 6 -27.11 12.90 -30.84
CA ILE A 6 -27.05 11.48 -30.47
C ILE A 6 -26.29 11.29 -29.14
N LEU A 7 -26.92 10.57 -28.20
CA LEU A 7 -26.24 9.88 -27.09
C LEU A 7 -26.78 8.45 -26.95
N LEU A 8 -26.00 7.51 -27.50
CA LEU A 8 -25.48 6.30 -26.85
C LEU A 8 -26.44 5.40 -26.04
N ILE A 9 -27.00 4.33 -26.63
CA ILE A 9 -27.15 2.99 -26.00
C ILE A 9 -27.24 1.89 -27.08
N ALA A 10 -26.25 0.98 -27.15
CA ALA A 10 -26.32 -0.37 -27.73
C ALA A 10 -25.03 -1.12 -27.35
N GLY A 11 -24.98 -2.38 -26.90
CA GLY A 11 -25.95 -3.42 -26.54
C GLY A 11 -25.29 -4.29 -25.46
N LEU A 12 -25.99 -4.82 -24.47
CA LEU A 12 -26.87 -5.99 -24.49
C LEU A 12 -26.22 -7.25 -25.08
N ALA A 13 -25.77 -8.14 -24.18
CA ALA A 13 -25.90 -9.59 -24.34
C ALA A 13 -26.02 -10.24 -22.94
N VAL A 14 -27.23 -10.21 -22.40
CA VAL A 14 -27.69 -11.18 -21.40
C VAL A 14 -28.33 -12.32 -22.18
N ALA A 15 -27.84 -13.54 -22.00
CA ALA A 15 -28.58 -14.75 -22.36
C ALA A 15 -29.37 -15.23 -21.13
N LEU A 16 -30.70 -15.24 -21.29
CA LEU A 16 -31.75 -15.62 -20.33
C LEU A 16 -32.01 -17.14 -20.39
N LEU A 17 -31.99 -17.85 -19.24
CA LEU A 17 -33.15 -18.47 -18.52
C LEU A 17 -33.39 -19.99 -18.80
N PRO A 18 -34.16 -20.78 -17.98
CA PRO A 18 -35.13 -20.36 -16.94
C PRO A 18 -35.14 -21.15 -15.59
N GLY A 19 -35.75 -20.57 -14.55
CA GLY A 19 -36.11 -21.32 -13.34
C GLY A 19 -36.69 -20.53 -12.17
N CYS A 20 -37.89 -19.97 -12.34
CA CYS A 20 -38.91 -19.69 -11.31
C CYS A 20 -38.75 -18.55 -10.27
N ASN A 21 -39.62 -17.55 -10.48
CA ASN A 21 -40.28 -16.60 -9.58
C ASN A 21 -40.31 -16.89 -8.06
N GLY A 22 -40.16 -15.80 -7.29
CA GLY A 22 -41.11 -15.47 -6.22
C GLY A 22 -40.51 -15.25 -4.83
N GLY A 23 -40.47 -13.98 -4.40
CA GLY A 23 -40.61 -13.52 -3.01
C GLY A 23 -39.56 -13.97 -1.97
N ASP A 24 -38.80 -13.04 -1.43
CA ASP A 24 -39.09 -12.43 -0.11
C ASP A 24 -37.90 -11.55 0.32
N THR A 25 -38.20 -10.35 0.81
CA THR A 25 -37.25 -9.40 1.37
C THR A 25 -36.85 -9.83 2.76
N THR A 26 -35.79 -10.63 2.89
CA THR A 26 -34.93 -10.67 4.08
C THR A 26 -33.54 -11.16 3.67
N VAL A 27 -32.54 -10.26 3.67
CA VAL A 27 -31.15 -10.71 3.68
C VAL A 27 -30.87 -11.23 5.08
N ALA A 28 -31.10 -12.52 5.26
CA ALA A 28 -30.68 -13.26 6.44
C ALA A 28 -29.15 -13.22 6.55
N ASN A 29 -28.68 -12.84 7.72
CA ASN A 29 -27.30 -13.04 8.17
C ASN A 29 -27.01 -14.57 8.18
N PRO A 30 -26.07 -15.10 7.39
CA PRO A 30 -25.70 -16.50 7.50
C PRO A 30 -24.68 -16.63 8.64
N SER A 31 -25.19 -16.79 9.85
CA SER A 31 -24.45 -17.46 10.92
C SER A 31 -24.46 -18.96 10.64
N GLY A 32 -23.30 -19.54 10.28
CA GLY A 32 -23.05 -20.98 10.42
C GLY A 32 -22.26 -21.62 9.28
N GLY A 33 -20.95 -21.83 9.49
CA GLY A 33 -20.09 -22.59 8.58
C GLY A 33 -18.66 -22.77 9.08
N SER A 34 -18.49 -23.69 10.04
CA SER A 34 -17.26 -24.36 10.50
C SER A 34 -15.92 -23.60 10.47
N GLY A 35 -15.46 -23.23 11.67
CA GLY A 35 -14.06 -23.39 12.05
C GLY A 35 -13.07 -22.37 11.47
N SER A 36 -13.40 -21.08 11.47
CA SER A 36 -12.33 -20.08 11.54
C SER A 36 -11.72 -20.18 12.94
N THR A 37 -10.57 -20.84 13.06
CA THR A 37 -9.64 -20.51 14.14
C THR A 37 -9.38 -19.03 14.00
N ALA A 38 -10.05 -18.21 14.81
CA ALA A 38 -9.77 -16.79 14.91
C ALA A 38 -8.31 -16.66 15.31
N THR A 39 -7.44 -16.57 14.32
CA THR A 39 -6.06 -16.16 14.48
C THR A 39 -6.12 -14.78 15.09
N THR A 40 -5.50 -14.63 16.26
CA THR A 40 -5.32 -13.34 16.92
C THR A 40 -4.93 -12.30 15.86
N PRO A 41 -5.58 -11.12 15.81
CA PRO A 41 -5.22 -10.08 14.88
C PRO A 41 -3.73 -9.77 15.05
N VAL A 42 -2.93 -10.08 14.03
CA VAL A 42 -1.51 -9.75 14.03
C VAL A 42 -1.40 -8.28 13.62
N THR A 43 -0.56 -7.51 14.30
CA THR A 43 -0.13 -6.22 13.79
C THR A 43 1.36 -6.28 13.53
N TYR A 44 1.87 -5.56 12.53
CA TYR A 44 3.31 -5.49 12.32
C TYR A 44 3.83 -4.11 12.70
N VAL A 45 4.89 -4.07 13.50
CA VAL A 45 5.55 -2.81 13.87
C VAL A 45 7.01 -2.87 13.45
N GLY A 46 7.54 -1.76 12.96
CA GLY A 46 8.96 -1.67 12.68
C GLY A 46 9.31 -0.47 11.83
N SER A 47 10.35 -0.60 11.01
CA SER A 47 10.89 0.53 10.24
C SER A 47 11.31 0.15 8.84
N VAL A 48 11.30 1.15 7.95
CA VAL A 48 11.93 1.08 6.64
C VAL A 48 12.90 2.25 6.47
N HIS A 49 14.12 1.97 6.04
CA HIS A 49 15.10 2.96 5.61
C HIS A 49 15.02 3.10 4.08
N LEU A 50 14.84 4.33 3.63
CA LEU A 50 14.62 4.73 2.25
C LEU A 50 15.79 5.61 1.80
N LEU A 51 16.43 5.21 0.71
CA LEU A 51 17.60 5.88 0.15
C LEU A 51 17.36 6.20 -1.33
N ARG A 52 17.54 7.47 -1.71
CA ARG A 52 17.60 7.99 -3.08
C ARG A 52 18.70 9.05 -3.14
N SER A 53 19.22 9.41 -4.32
CA SER A 53 20.33 10.37 -4.43
C SER A 53 20.08 11.73 -3.76
N ASP A 54 18.82 12.14 -3.64
CA ASP A 54 18.39 13.37 -2.97
C ASP A 54 17.73 13.11 -1.61
N LEU A 55 17.61 11.86 -1.14
CA LEU A 55 16.82 11.51 0.04
C LEU A 55 17.47 10.43 0.90
N ASP A 56 17.55 10.71 2.21
CA ASP A 56 17.82 9.72 3.25
C ASP A 56 16.73 9.83 4.31
N ALA A 57 15.87 8.80 4.44
CA ALA A 57 14.72 8.85 5.31
C ALA A 57 14.39 7.50 5.97
N VAL A 58 13.93 7.54 7.22
CA VAL A 58 13.46 6.37 7.97
C VAL A 58 11.97 6.55 8.27
N ALA A 59 11.16 5.57 7.86
CA ALA A 59 9.76 5.50 8.25
C ALA A 59 9.61 4.52 9.43
N THR A 60 8.96 4.98 10.50
CA THR A 60 8.53 4.13 11.62
C THR A 60 7.06 3.81 11.43
N LEU A 61 6.71 2.53 11.43
CA LEU A 61 5.43 2.01 10.93
C LEU A 61 4.72 1.13 11.95
N ASN A 62 3.41 1.31 12.01
CA ASN A 62 2.45 0.37 12.55
C ASN A 62 1.48 -0.06 11.45
N TRP A 63 1.49 -1.35 11.13
CA TRP A 63 0.62 -2.03 10.18
C TRP A 63 -0.51 -2.73 10.92
N SER A 64 -1.70 -2.15 10.85
CA SER A 64 -2.88 -2.68 11.51
C SER A 64 -3.71 -3.52 10.55
N LEU A 65 -4.05 -4.76 10.95
CA LEU A 65 -4.88 -5.67 10.15
C LEU A 65 -6.25 -5.04 9.89
N TYR A 66 -6.67 -5.01 8.63
CA TYR A 66 -8.03 -4.59 8.23
C TYR A 66 -8.78 -5.66 7.46
N ASP A 67 -8.07 -6.60 6.84
CA ASP A 67 -8.64 -7.74 6.12
C ASP A 67 -7.83 -9.00 6.41
N SER A 68 -8.51 -10.11 6.68
CA SER A 68 -7.89 -11.39 6.94
C SER A 68 -8.66 -12.46 6.20
N GLN A 69 -7.94 -13.19 5.35
CA GLN A 69 -8.40 -14.41 4.73
C GLN A 69 -7.57 -15.58 5.23
N ILE A 70 -7.91 -16.79 4.79
CA ILE A 70 -7.26 -18.02 5.24
C ILE A 70 -5.76 -18.00 4.87
N ASP A 71 -5.41 -17.42 3.73
CA ASP A 71 -4.08 -17.48 3.13
C ASP A 71 -3.35 -16.14 3.04
N TYR A 72 -4.00 -15.01 3.37
CA TYR A 72 -3.37 -13.70 3.43
C TYR A 72 -3.99 -12.75 4.48
N GLY A 73 -3.21 -11.75 4.89
CA GLY A 73 -3.70 -10.58 5.64
C GLY A 73 -3.35 -9.26 4.92
N GLY A 74 -4.29 -8.32 4.93
CA GLY A 74 -4.13 -6.94 4.47
C GLY A 74 -4.05 -5.99 5.65
N TYR A 75 -3.10 -5.06 5.62
CA TYR A 75 -2.79 -4.15 6.72
C TYR A 75 -2.71 -2.69 6.27
N LEU A 76 -3.31 -1.78 7.04
CA LEU A 76 -3.19 -0.34 6.83
C LEU A 76 -1.98 0.19 7.58
N GLY A 77 -1.18 1.03 6.91
CA GLY A 77 0.04 1.61 7.47
C GLY A 77 -0.20 2.97 8.11
N SER A 78 0.35 3.17 9.31
CA SER A 78 0.38 4.47 9.99
C SER A 78 1.74 4.69 10.64
N GLY A 79 2.11 5.95 10.88
CA GLY A 79 3.37 6.29 11.53
C GLY A 79 3.99 7.60 11.05
N THR A 80 5.31 7.69 11.13
CA THR A 80 6.09 8.89 10.75
C THR A 80 7.18 8.54 9.76
N LEU A 81 7.46 9.48 8.87
CA LEU A 81 8.62 9.48 7.98
C LEU A 81 9.52 10.65 8.36
N ASP A 82 10.70 10.34 8.84
CA ASP A 82 11.71 11.31 9.25
C ASP A 82 12.89 11.22 8.29
N GLY A 83 13.40 12.35 7.83
CA GLY A 83 14.49 12.31 6.84
C GLY A 83 15.12 13.64 6.50
N THR A 84 16.03 13.57 5.54
CA THR A 84 16.73 14.71 4.95
C THR A 84 16.53 14.69 3.44
N LEU A 85 16.06 15.82 2.88
CA LEU A 85 15.90 16.04 1.45
C LEU A 85 16.96 17.03 0.94
N THR A 86 17.69 16.65 -0.10
CA THR A 86 18.79 17.41 -0.69
C THR A 86 18.47 17.78 -2.13
N VAL A 87 17.98 19.01 -2.35
CA VAL A 87 17.68 19.53 -3.68
C VAL A 87 18.81 20.43 -4.17
N PRO A 88 19.34 20.26 -5.41
CA PRO A 88 20.38 21.13 -5.95
C PRO A 88 20.01 22.62 -5.87
N GLY A 89 20.93 23.43 -5.36
CA GLY A 89 20.71 24.88 -5.16
C GLY A 89 19.93 25.25 -3.90
N CYS A 90 19.53 24.26 -3.10
CA CYS A 90 18.91 24.44 -1.80
C CYS A 90 19.80 23.90 -0.68
N THR A 91 19.63 24.43 0.54
CA THR A 91 20.19 23.80 1.74
C THR A 91 19.46 22.49 2.01
N PRO A 92 20.15 21.41 2.42
CA PRO A 92 19.49 20.19 2.87
C PRO A 92 18.44 20.50 3.94
N ALA A 93 17.25 19.95 3.80
CA ALA A 93 16.13 20.18 4.70
C ALA A 93 15.80 18.89 5.43
N THR A 94 15.75 18.94 6.76
CA THR A 94 15.19 17.87 7.57
C THR A 94 13.69 18.00 7.65
N PHE A 95 12.99 16.88 7.70
CA PHE A 95 11.54 16.84 7.79
C PHE A 95 11.07 15.69 8.67
N SER A 96 9.84 15.83 9.17
CA SER A 96 9.07 14.79 9.83
C SER A 96 7.65 14.87 9.30
N LEU A 97 7.18 13.80 8.67
CA LEU A 97 5.90 13.75 7.97
C LEU A 97 5.06 12.59 8.48
N ALA A 98 3.75 12.81 8.60
CA ALA A 98 2.83 11.73 8.91
C ALA A 98 2.65 10.79 7.70
N ILE A 99 2.57 9.49 7.97
CA ILE A 99 2.22 8.47 6.98
C ILE A 99 0.70 8.41 6.89
N SER A 100 0.18 8.52 5.67
CA SER A 100 -1.24 8.40 5.39
C SER A 100 -1.64 6.93 5.34
N SER A 101 -2.64 6.59 6.16
CA SER A 101 -3.25 5.25 6.19
C SER A 101 -4.29 5.07 5.08
N GLY A 102 -5.07 6.11 4.79
CA GLY A 102 -6.32 5.96 4.04
C GLY A 102 -7.34 5.12 4.82
N ASP A 103 -8.21 4.42 4.10
CA ASP A 103 -9.21 3.52 4.69
C ASP A 103 -9.17 2.13 4.04
N ALA A 104 -9.99 1.20 4.54
CA ALA A 104 -10.01 -0.19 4.05
C ALA A 104 -10.45 -0.34 2.58
N LEU A 105 -11.22 0.61 2.04
CA LEU A 105 -11.67 0.62 0.64
C LEU A 105 -10.64 1.30 -0.28
N ASN A 106 -9.95 2.32 0.24
CA ASN A 106 -8.94 3.11 -0.47
C ASN A 106 -7.70 3.27 0.43
N PRO A 107 -6.89 2.21 0.58
CA PRO A 107 -5.69 2.28 1.41
C PRO A 107 -4.64 3.18 0.75
N ASP A 108 -4.08 4.12 1.51
CA ASP A 108 -2.96 4.94 1.06
C ASP A 108 -1.62 4.22 1.28
N SER A 109 -1.46 3.61 2.45
CA SER A 109 -0.33 2.75 2.78
C SER A 109 -0.85 1.35 3.10
N LEU A 110 -0.33 0.34 2.39
CA LEU A 110 -0.83 -1.03 2.43
C LEU A 110 0.33 -2.01 2.57
N LEU A 111 0.21 -2.99 3.47
CA LEU A 111 1.02 -4.20 3.49
C LEU A 111 0.10 -5.39 3.18
N THR A 112 0.54 -6.29 2.30
CA THR A 112 -0.09 -7.61 2.12
C THR A 112 0.92 -8.67 2.52
N ALA A 113 0.54 -9.61 3.39
CA ALA A 113 1.37 -10.73 3.80
C ALA A 113 0.62 -12.04 3.61
N PHE A 114 1.23 -12.98 2.90
CA PHE A 114 0.71 -14.29 2.56
C PHE A 114 1.33 -15.34 3.47
N ASN A 115 0.54 -16.32 3.92
CA ASN A 115 1.04 -17.38 4.78
C ASN A 115 1.39 -18.67 4.00
N GLY A 116 1.69 -19.74 4.73
CA GLY A 116 2.03 -21.05 4.15
C GLY A 116 0.89 -21.78 3.43
N GLN A 117 -0.35 -21.32 3.56
CA GLN A 117 -1.53 -21.88 2.89
C GLN A 117 -1.78 -21.26 1.52
N ALA A 118 -1.15 -20.12 1.20
CA ALA A 118 -1.31 -19.48 -0.10
C ALA A 118 -0.76 -20.36 -1.22
N THR A 119 -1.38 -20.28 -2.40
CA THR A 119 -0.93 -21.04 -3.58
C THR A 119 0.34 -20.43 -4.16
N ALA A 120 1.30 -21.27 -4.57
CA ALA A 120 2.51 -20.82 -5.25
C ALA A 120 2.16 -19.94 -6.47
N PRO A 121 2.88 -18.83 -6.71
CA PRO A 121 4.15 -18.43 -6.09
C PRO A 121 4.01 -17.52 -4.85
N TYR A 122 2.82 -17.40 -4.25
CA TYR A 122 2.56 -16.40 -3.21
C TYR A 122 2.77 -16.91 -1.79
N THR A 123 3.00 -18.21 -1.62
CA THR A 123 3.29 -18.82 -0.33
C THR A 123 4.42 -18.08 0.39
N LEU A 124 4.16 -17.68 1.64
CA LEU A 124 5.12 -16.95 2.49
C LEU A 124 5.74 -15.74 1.78
N SER A 125 4.89 -14.83 1.31
CA SER A 125 5.33 -13.67 0.54
C SER A 125 4.70 -12.38 1.05
N HIS A 126 5.32 -11.23 0.82
CA HIS A 126 4.75 -9.92 1.19
C HIS A 126 5.13 -8.80 0.23
N ASN A 127 4.36 -7.70 0.27
CA ASN A 127 4.69 -6.43 -0.37
C ASN A 127 4.10 -5.26 0.41
N PHE A 128 4.59 -4.05 0.19
CA PHE A 128 3.97 -2.88 0.80
C PHE A 128 4.14 -1.58 0.01
N THR A 129 3.24 -0.64 0.24
CA THR A 129 3.28 0.73 -0.29
C THR A 129 3.16 1.71 0.86
N LEU A 130 3.89 2.82 0.76
CA LEU A 130 3.92 3.90 1.74
C LEU A 130 3.65 5.24 1.07
N LYS A 131 2.68 5.95 1.64
CA LYS A 131 2.30 7.27 1.19
C LYS A 131 2.29 8.21 2.39
N VAL A 132 2.99 9.33 2.26
CA VAL A 132 2.92 10.42 3.24
C VAL A 132 1.67 11.25 3.01
N ASP A 133 1.27 12.03 4.01
CA ASP A 133 0.18 12.99 3.90
C ASP A 133 0.35 13.86 2.62
N PRO A 134 -0.58 13.77 1.65
CA PRO A 134 -0.46 14.47 0.37
C PRO A 134 -0.56 16.00 0.51
N THR A 135 -1.01 16.50 1.66
CA THR A 135 -1.14 17.92 1.95
C THR A 135 0.09 18.51 2.64
N ALA A 136 1.02 17.67 3.10
CA ALA A 136 2.19 18.14 3.82
C ALA A 136 3.21 18.82 2.88
N VAL A 137 3.96 19.78 3.44
CA VAL A 137 4.93 20.59 2.71
C VAL A 137 6.25 20.61 3.47
N ILE A 138 7.34 20.38 2.75
CA ILE A 138 8.72 20.55 3.24
C ILE A 138 9.18 21.94 2.82
N ASN A 139 9.63 22.76 3.78
CA ASN A 139 10.14 24.10 3.47
C ASN A 139 11.63 24.03 3.19
N LEU A 140 12.00 24.14 1.91
CA LEU A 140 13.39 24.24 1.47
C LEU A 140 13.87 25.68 1.57
N THR A 141 15.18 25.89 1.75
CA THR A 141 15.79 27.21 1.59
C THR A 141 16.71 27.18 0.37
N CYS A 142 16.31 27.86 -0.72
CA CYS A 142 17.02 27.86 -1.99
C CYS A 142 17.47 29.27 -2.33
N GLY A 143 18.78 29.49 -2.46
CA GLY A 143 19.33 30.85 -2.68
C GLY A 143 18.91 31.87 -1.61
N GLY A 144 18.65 31.41 -0.37
CA GLY A 144 18.17 32.27 0.73
C GLY A 144 16.65 32.52 0.75
N VAL A 145 15.89 31.91 -0.16
CA VAL A 145 14.43 32.04 -0.24
C VAL A 145 13.76 30.75 0.21
N ALA A 146 12.71 30.88 1.02
CA ALA A 146 11.88 29.74 1.41
C ALA A 146 11.04 29.25 0.21
N THR A 147 11.23 27.99 -0.17
CA THR A 147 10.56 27.35 -1.30
C THR A 147 9.77 26.14 -0.82
N PRO A 148 8.43 26.14 -0.96
CA PRO A 148 7.61 25.00 -0.54
C PRO A 148 7.82 23.82 -1.50
N TYR A 149 8.08 22.65 -0.94
CA TYR A 149 8.17 21.38 -1.66
C TYR A 149 7.01 20.46 -1.22
N PRO A 150 6.08 20.09 -2.11
CA PRO A 150 4.97 19.23 -1.74
C PRO A 150 5.45 17.82 -1.41
N ALA A 151 5.04 17.30 -0.25
CA ALA A 151 5.43 15.96 0.20
C ALA A 151 4.88 14.84 -0.70
N SER A 152 3.88 15.12 -1.53
CA SER A 152 3.36 14.18 -2.54
C SER A 152 4.43 13.68 -3.53
N GLY A 153 5.55 14.40 -3.66
CA GLY A 153 6.74 13.94 -4.42
C GLY A 153 7.53 12.80 -3.74
N LEU A 154 7.22 12.49 -2.47
CA LEU A 154 7.85 11.43 -1.67
C LEU A 154 6.98 10.17 -1.62
N LEU A 155 6.52 9.67 -2.78
CA LEU A 155 5.78 8.40 -2.87
C LEU A 155 6.76 7.22 -2.88
N PHE A 156 6.55 6.24 -1.99
CA PHE A 156 7.40 5.04 -1.90
C PHE A 156 6.58 3.78 -2.13
N MET A 157 6.96 2.99 -3.13
CA MET A 157 6.30 1.72 -3.44
C MET A 157 7.34 0.61 -3.42
N VAL A 158 7.14 -0.38 -2.56
CA VAL A 158 7.90 -1.64 -2.52
C VAL A 158 6.98 -2.73 -3.06
N GLY A 159 6.84 -2.79 -4.40
CA GLY A 159 5.90 -3.67 -5.07
C GLY A 159 5.87 -3.55 -6.60
N THR A 160 5.44 -4.63 -7.24
CA THR A 160 5.67 -5.11 -8.62
C THR A 160 5.54 -4.16 -9.82
N ALA A 161 4.82 -3.05 -9.76
CA ALA A 161 4.48 -2.26 -10.96
C ALA A 161 5.53 -1.20 -11.35
N ALA A 162 6.48 -0.88 -10.47
CA ALA A 162 7.22 0.37 -10.57
C ALA A 162 8.64 0.26 -11.17
N CYS A 163 9.20 -0.95 -11.29
CA CYS A 163 10.63 -1.19 -11.53
C CYS A 163 10.87 -2.46 -12.38
N SER A 164 10.71 -2.33 -13.69
CA SER A 164 10.64 -3.45 -14.65
C SER A 164 11.97 -4.08 -15.06
N THR A 165 13.10 -3.75 -14.43
CA THR A 165 14.38 -4.46 -14.66
C THR A 165 14.63 -5.48 -13.56
N GLY A 166 13.90 -6.60 -13.61
CA GLY A 166 14.33 -7.89 -13.04
C GLY A 166 13.89 -8.25 -11.62
N GLY A 167 12.97 -7.50 -11.00
CA GLY A 167 12.53 -7.79 -9.62
C GLY A 167 11.13 -7.29 -9.30
N SER A 168 10.17 -7.46 -10.22
CA SER A 168 8.75 -7.31 -9.93
C SER A 168 8.25 -8.54 -9.17
N GLY A 169 8.65 -8.69 -7.91
CA GLY A 169 8.26 -9.83 -7.08
C GLY A 169 7.66 -9.39 -5.76
N LEU A 170 6.69 -10.15 -5.27
CA LEU A 170 6.50 -10.23 -3.83
C LEU A 170 7.82 -10.70 -3.20
N VAL A 171 8.13 -10.21 -2.00
CA VAL A 171 9.32 -10.63 -1.27
C VAL A 171 8.95 -11.86 -0.47
N HIS A 172 9.73 -12.93 -0.61
CA HIS A 172 9.49 -14.14 0.17
C HIS A 172 10.03 -13.98 1.60
N HIS A 173 9.31 -14.52 2.56
CA HIS A 173 9.73 -14.68 3.94
C HIS A 173 9.68 -16.17 4.33
N THR A 174 10.35 -16.53 5.41
CA THR A 174 10.28 -17.90 5.98
C THR A 174 9.74 -17.91 7.40
N ASP A 175 9.64 -16.72 8.01
CA ASP A 175 9.11 -16.47 9.33
C ASP A 175 7.97 -15.44 9.19
N ALA A 176 6.77 -15.79 9.64
CA ALA A 176 5.64 -14.85 9.64
C ALA A 176 5.66 -13.92 10.86
N ALA A 177 6.47 -14.20 11.89
CA ALA A 177 6.64 -13.31 13.03
C ALA A 177 7.55 -12.11 12.70
N ARG A 178 8.32 -12.18 11.62
CA ARG A 178 9.24 -11.11 11.24
C ARG A 178 9.43 -11.01 9.72
N LEU A 179 9.05 -9.87 9.17
CA LEU A 179 9.19 -9.55 7.75
C LEU A 179 10.39 -8.62 7.56
N THR A 180 11.46 -9.13 6.99
CA THR A 180 12.68 -8.35 6.70
C THR A 180 13.04 -8.42 5.22
N GLY A 181 13.68 -7.39 4.70
CA GLY A 181 14.22 -7.46 3.35
C GLY A 181 14.86 -6.17 2.87
N THR A 182 15.43 -6.27 1.68
CA THR A 182 15.96 -5.14 0.93
C THR A 182 15.41 -5.20 -0.48
N TRP A 183 15.06 -4.04 -1.04
CA TRP A 183 14.59 -3.88 -2.39
C TRP A 183 15.22 -2.65 -3.01
N SER A 184 15.57 -2.72 -4.28
CA SER A 184 16.17 -1.60 -5.00
C SER A 184 15.59 -1.47 -6.39
N CYS A 185 15.46 -0.23 -6.85
CA CYS A 185 14.98 0.11 -8.17
C CYS A 185 15.85 1.18 -8.81
N LEU A 186 16.73 0.75 -9.72
CA LEU A 186 17.63 1.64 -10.44
C LEU A 186 16.86 2.67 -11.28
N GLY A 187 15.74 2.27 -11.90
CA GLY A 187 14.89 3.18 -12.69
C GLY A 187 14.22 4.30 -11.87
N ARG A 188 14.24 4.21 -10.54
CA ARG A 188 13.71 5.23 -9.62
C ARG A 188 14.75 5.75 -8.64
N ASP A 189 16.00 5.31 -8.78
CA ASP A 189 17.09 5.63 -7.85
C ASP A 189 16.67 5.39 -6.38
N LEU A 190 15.93 4.31 -6.12
CA LEU A 190 15.34 4.08 -4.78
C LEU A 190 15.80 2.74 -4.23
N THR A 191 16.32 2.74 -3.02
CA THR A 191 16.59 1.56 -2.21
C THR A 191 15.77 1.61 -0.93
N ALA A 192 15.20 0.49 -0.53
CA ALA A 192 14.45 0.32 0.70
C ALA A 192 14.98 -0.88 1.47
N THR A 193 15.24 -0.73 2.77
CA THR A 193 15.55 -1.86 3.68
C THR A 193 14.61 -1.79 4.87
N TRP A 194 13.98 -2.90 5.23
CA TRP A 194 12.97 -2.91 6.28
C TRP A 194 13.10 -4.10 7.23
N ASP A 195 12.49 -3.92 8.40
CA ASP A 195 12.33 -4.92 9.43
C ASP A 195 11.02 -4.64 10.17
N PHE A 196 10.06 -5.56 10.05
CA PHE A 196 8.76 -5.50 10.72
C PHE A 196 8.54 -6.75 11.56
N THR A 197 8.11 -6.59 12.80
CA THR A 197 7.85 -7.67 13.75
C THR A 197 6.37 -7.75 14.07
N ALA A 198 5.81 -8.96 14.03
CA ALA A 198 4.45 -9.25 14.48
C ALA A 198 4.31 -8.97 15.99
N GLN A 199 3.21 -8.32 16.38
CA GLN A 199 2.79 -8.07 17.77
C GLN A 199 1.51 -8.82 18.08
#